data_AF-A0A6G2Q6U7-F1
#
_entry.id   AF-A0A6G2Q6U7-F1
#
_cell.length_a   1.000
_cell.length_b   1.000
_cell.length_c   1.000
_cell.angle_alpha   90.00
_cell.angle_beta   90.00
_cell.angle_gamma   90.00
#
_symmetry.space_group_name_H-M   'P 1'
#
loop_
_entity.id
_entity.type
_entity.pdbx_description
1 polymer ?
#
loop_
_entity_poly.entity_id
_entity_poly.type
_entity_poly.pdbx_seq_one_letter_code
_entity_poly.pdbx_strand_id
1 'polypeptide(L)' 'MTHPLLDLPPLTARRFAAIEDRVARLLDTRQDVLITQGEALLPLEGAIRAAAGP' A
#
# COMPACT_ATOMS: atom_id res chain seq x y z
N MET A 1 -18.54 15.87 -6.96
CA MET A 1 -17.66 16.36 -5.88
C MET A 1 -16.48 15.42 -5.84
N THR A 2 -15.27 15.89 -6.10
CA THR A 2 -14.05 15.06 -6.01
C THR A 2 -13.49 15.12 -4.60
N HIS A 3 -13.29 13.96 -3.97
CA HIS A 3 -12.73 13.84 -2.64
C HIS A 3 -11.19 13.80 -2.70
N PRO A 4 -10.47 14.74 -2.08
CA PRO A 4 -9.04 14.94 -2.32
C PRO A 4 -8.13 13.78 -1.89
N LEU A 5 -8.62 12.89 -1.02
CA LEU A 5 -7.88 11.72 -0.54
C LEU A 5 -8.33 10.40 -1.18
N LEU A 6 -9.49 10.38 -1.83
CA LEU A 6 -10.05 9.16 -2.42
C LEU A 6 -10.01 9.21 -3.96
N ASP A 7 -9.97 10.40 -4.54
CA ASP A 7 -9.85 10.61 -5.99
C ASP A 7 -8.42 10.99 -6.38
N LEU A 8 -7.45 10.24 -5.85
CA LEU A 8 -6.05 10.41 -6.23
C LEU A 8 -5.80 9.81 -7.62
N PRO A 9 -4.95 10.45 -8.46
CA PRO A 9 -4.53 9.83 -9.71
C PRO A 9 -3.78 8.52 -9.41
N PRO A 10 -3.87 7.50 -10.29
CA PRO A 10 -3.19 6.24 -10.08
C PRO A 10 -1.72 6.42 -9.70
N LEU A 11 -1.32 5.82 -8.59
CA LEU A 11 0.07 5.88 -8.15
C LEU A 11 0.94 5.05 -9.09
N THR A 12 1.97 5.70 -9.64
CA THR A 12 2.99 5.01 -10.44
C THR A 12 3.94 4.22 -9.55
N ALA A 13 4.56 3.15 -10.04
CA ALA A 13 5.61 2.41 -9.32
C ALA A 13 6.72 3.33 -8.77
N ARG A 14 7.18 4.32 -9.54
CA ARG A 14 8.17 5.32 -9.09
C ARG A 14 7.71 6.11 -7.86
N ARG A 15 6.41 6.37 -7.75
CA ARG A 15 5.83 7.13 -6.64
C ARG A 15 5.69 6.26 -5.39
N PHE A 16 5.41 4.97 -5.54
CA PHE A 16 5.51 4.00 -4.43
C PHE A 16 6.94 3.93 -3.89
N ALA A 17 7.93 3.69 -4.75
CA ALA A 17 9.34 3.61 -4.35
C ALA A 17 9.81 4.86 -3.59
N ALA A 18 9.44 6.05 -4.07
CA ALA A 18 9.81 7.30 -3.39
C ALA A 18 9.19 7.47 -2.00
N ILE A 19 8.02 6.86 -1.73
CA ILE A 19 7.38 6.86 -0.40
C ILE A 19 8.05 5.81 0.48
N GLU A 20 8.26 4.60 -0.05
CA GLU A 20 8.94 3.50 0.65
C GLU A 20 10.33 3.93 1.14
N ASP A 21 11.12 4.60 0.29
CA ASP A 21 12.42 5.17 0.65
C ASP A 21 12.34 6.19 1.80
N ARG A 22 11.29 7.02 1.82
CA ARG A 22 11.09 8.03 2.87
C ARG A 22 10.71 7.39 4.19
N VAL A 23 9.86 6.37 4.15
CA VAL A 23 9.46 5.61 5.33
C VAL A 23 10.64 4.82 5.88
N ALA A 24 11.43 4.18 5.03
CA ALA A 24 12.64 3.46 5.45
C ALA A 24 13.62 4.37 6.21
N ARG A 25 13.85 5.60 5.70
CA ARG A 25 14.67 6.61 6.40
C ARG A 25 14.05 7.08 7.71
N LEU A 26 12.73 7.23 7.76
CA LEU A 26 12.02 7.65 8.98
C LEU A 26 12.13 6.59 10.08
N LEU A 27 12.10 5.31 9.69
CA LEU A 27 12.18 4.16 10.61
C LEU A 27 13.63 3.77 10.95
N ASP A 28 14.64 4.40 10.35
CA ASP A 28 16.06 4.05 10.46
C ASP A 28 16.31 2.54 10.24
N THR A 29 15.66 1.98 9.22
CA THR A 29 15.70 0.54 8.93
C THR A 29 16.50 0.23 7.69
N ARG A 30 17.15 -0.94 7.72
CA ARG A 30 17.77 -1.57 6.54
C ARG A 30 16.90 -2.66 5.92
N GLN A 31 15.71 -2.90 6.48
CA GLN A 31 14.73 -3.83 5.94
C GLN A 31 13.91 -3.15 4.83
N ASP A 32 13.42 -3.95 3.89
CA ASP A 32 12.55 -3.44 2.83
C ASP A 32 11.22 -2.96 3.41
N VAL A 33 10.76 -1.80 2.92
CA VAL A 33 9.43 -1.26 3.22
C VAL A 33 8.56 -1.46 1.99
N LEU A 34 7.43 -2.15 2.18
CA LEU A 34 6.41 -2.32 1.14
C LEU A 34 5.16 -1.51 1.51
N ILE A 35 4.69 -0.66 0.60
CA ILE A 35 3.41 0.05 0.76
C ILE A 35 2.38 -0.47 -0.24
N THR A 36 1.21 -0.86 0.27
CA THR A 36 0.07 -1.29 -0.54
C THR A 36 -1.08 -0.29 -0.46
N GLN A 37 -1.78 -0.05 -1.57
CA GLN A 37 -2.99 0.78 -1.57
C GLN A 37 -4.15 -0.01 -0.96
N GLY A 38 -4.82 0.58 0.03
CA GLY A 38 -5.89 -0.03 0.83
C GLY A 38 -7.07 -0.60 0.04
N GLU A 39 -7.34 -0.09 -1.16
CA GLU A 39 -8.48 -0.53 -1.96
C GLU A 39 -8.34 -1.99 -2.46
N ALA A 40 -7.10 -2.50 -2.56
CA ALA A 40 -6.85 -3.91 -2.87
C ALA A 40 -6.69 -4.78 -1.62
N LEU A 41 -6.55 -4.18 -0.44
CA LEU A 41 -6.34 -4.91 0.81
C LEU A 41 -7.61 -5.63 1.28
N LEU A 42 -8.81 -5.05 1.11
CA LEU A 42 -10.06 -5.72 1.46
C LEU A 42 -10.35 -6.95 0.57
N PRO A 43 -10.22 -6.88 -0.77
CA PRO A 43 -10.30 -8.08 -1.62
C PRO A 43 -9.22 -9.12 -1.31
N LEU A 44 -7.97 -8.68 -1.05
CA LEU A 44 -6.86 -9.58 -0.73
C LEU A 44 -7.06 -10.28 0.62
N GLU A 45 -7.49 -9.55 1.65
CA GLU A 45 -7.86 -10.12 2.95
C GLU A 45 -9.01 -11.12 2.81
N GLY A 46 -10.04 -10.79 2.01
CA GLY A 46 -11.13 -11.71 1.68
C GLY A 46 -10.63 -12.99 1.00
N ALA A 47 -9.72 -12.86 0.03
CA ALA A 47 -9.11 -14.00 -0.67
C ALA A 47 -8.24 -14.85 0.27
N ILE A 48 -7.43 -14.23 1.13
CA ILE A 48 -6.60 -14.93 2.12
C ILE A 48 -7.49 -15.66 3.13
N ARG A 49 -8.51 -15.00 3.69
CA ARG A 49 -9.46 -15.62 4.63
C ARG A 49 -10.22 -16.78 3.99
N ALA A 50 -10.60 -16.66 2.72
CA ALA A 50 -11.24 -17.74 1.97
C ALA A 50 -10.27 -18.91 1.68
N ALA A 51 -9.01 -18.63 1.37
CA ALA A 51 -8.00 -19.63 1.06
C ALA A 51 -7.42 -20.33 2.31
N ALA A 52 -7.40 -19.65 3.46
CA ALA A 52 -6.83 -20.18 4.70
C ALA A 52 -7.72 -21.23 5.39
N GLY A 53 -9.02 -21.30 5.06
CA GLY A 53 -9.96 -22.23 5.70
C GLY A 53 -10.16 -21.99 7.21
N PRO A 54 -11.17 -22.60 7.84
CA PRO A 54 -11.28 -22.67 9.31
C PRO A 54 -10.18 -23.53 9.95
#